data_AF-A0A3N9MRF8-F1
#
_entry.id   AF-A0A3N9MRF8-F1
#
_cell.length_a   1.000
_cell.length_b   1.000
_cell.length_c   1.000
_cell.angle_alpha   90.00
_cell.angle_beta   90.00
_cell.angle_gamma   90.00
#
_symmetry.space_group_name_H-M   'P 1'
#
loop_
_entity.id
_entity.type
_entity.pdbx_description
1 polymer ?
#
loop_
_entity_poly.entity_id
_entity_poly.type
_entity_poly.pdbx_seq_one_letter_code
_entity_poly.pdbx_strand_id
1 'polypeptide(L)'
;MIKSLSSSIVHGSMKSSAVLLLTLLLQTGSGQGYKWPTDASTALTSSFGEFRPRHYHAAIDIKTWNRTGYRIFAIDDGYIMRARISAFGYGKALYLKLKDGNIVVYAHLSNFWPELESYMDNYRREKRIYEADLHFTSGQFPVKKGQTLGRTGRTGIGYPHLHFEIRNPNNMPVNPLQYYPNTIKDNIPPRLYEVALFPHDHKSTLNLKTDTLFYPLNGDHTVSLRDTLLLSGKICLALKVYDQADGVSNRFSFYQSRMWIDDSLVYSVKYDIFSYALSYKVELDKNFSQWRKGNGIFHNYYRHRLNNLPHYGSTPGEGGIINTALLTEGIHDLKIEITDFAGNISLFEMSFFSGEIPVLHYDLLRWLENDLYLRLQTSEKMDSILVQSKSKDGKWTSEKINRSVSGPTLNETYQYTFSVSPSQPSQTEWL
;
A
#
# COMPACT_ATOMS: atom_id res chain seq x y z
N MET A 1 -45.88 67.44 -15.74
CA MET A 1 -46.45 66.68 -14.61
C MET A 1 -45.42 65.63 -14.18
N ILE A 2 -45.22 65.50 -12.86
CA ILE A 2 -44.84 64.26 -12.13
C ILE A 2 -43.63 63.42 -12.63
N LYS A 3 -42.52 63.55 -11.89
CA LYS A 3 -41.57 62.51 -11.38
C LYS A 3 -40.84 61.56 -12.38
N SER A 4 -39.57 61.16 -12.18
CA SER A 4 -38.59 61.47 -11.10
C SER A 4 -37.20 60.87 -11.36
N LEU A 5 -36.13 61.58 -10.91
CA LEU A 5 -34.83 61.06 -10.38
C LEU A 5 -33.94 60.24 -11.38
N SER A 6 -32.60 60.13 -11.27
CA SER A 6 -31.49 60.77 -10.51
C SER A 6 -30.17 60.26 -11.15
N SER A 7 -28.94 60.79 -10.95
CA SER A 7 -28.37 61.83 -10.07
C SER A 7 -27.01 62.32 -10.65
N SER A 8 -26.43 63.39 -10.11
CA SER A 8 -25.14 63.96 -10.52
C SER A 8 -23.90 63.24 -9.96
N ILE A 9 -22.81 63.20 -10.74
CA ILE A 9 -21.48 62.71 -10.31
C ILE A 9 -20.72 63.86 -9.63
N VAL A 10 -20.12 63.59 -8.46
CA VAL A 10 -19.24 64.53 -7.73
C VAL A 10 -17.95 63.80 -7.34
N HIS A 11 -16.80 64.48 -7.48
CA HIS A 11 -15.48 63.96 -7.10
C HIS A 11 -15.33 63.81 -5.57
N GLY A 12 -14.61 62.78 -5.10
CA GLY A 12 -14.38 62.59 -3.66
C GLY A 12 -13.26 61.61 -3.30
N SER A 13 -12.09 62.17 -2.94
CA SER A 13 -10.99 61.62 -2.12
C SER A 13 -10.53 60.16 -2.26
N MET A 14 -9.24 60.02 -2.64
CA MET A 14 -8.44 58.84 -2.30
C MET A 14 -8.42 58.64 -0.78
N LYS A 15 -8.74 57.42 -0.32
CA LYS A 15 -8.47 56.99 1.06
C LYS A 15 -7.29 56.01 1.06
N SER A 16 -6.29 56.31 1.88
CA SER A 16 -5.11 55.46 2.07
C SER A 16 -5.49 54.16 2.79
N SER A 17 -5.46 53.03 2.08
CA SER A 17 -5.60 51.70 2.69
C SER A 17 -4.27 51.28 3.32
N ALA A 18 -4.20 51.31 4.66
CA ALA A 18 -3.07 50.76 5.38
C ALA A 18 -3.04 49.23 5.23
N VAL A 19 -1.98 48.70 4.62
CA VAL A 19 -1.74 47.26 4.53
C VAL A 19 -1.27 46.78 5.90
N LEU A 20 -2.18 46.18 6.67
CA LEU A 20 -1.86 45.55 7.94
C LEU A 20 -1.12 44.23 7.67
N LEU A 21 0.21 44.28 7.65
CA LEU A 21 1.05 43.11 7.40
C LEU A 21 1.03 42.17 8.61
N LEU A 22 0.11 41.20 8.62
CA LEU A 22 -0.01 40.20 9.67
C LEU A 22 1.14 39.21 9.57
N THR A 23 2.27 39.50 10.22
CA THR A 23 3.39 38.57 10.35
C THR A 23 2.96 37.33 11.13
N LEU A 24 2.68 36.26 10.40
CA LEU A 24 2.41 34.94 10.97
C LEU A 24 3.69 34.43 11.64
N LEU A 25 3.81 34.65 12.94
CA LEU A 25 4.82 34.01 13.78
C LEU A 25 4.56 32.51 13.77
N LEU A 26 5.24 31.81 12.86
CA LEU A 26 5.45 30.38 12.92
C LEU A 26 6.13 30.05 14.25
N GLN A 27 5.33 29.74 15.26
CA GLN A 27 5.82 29.03 16.43
C GLN A 27 6.31 27.67 15.92
N THR A 28 7.62 27.57 15.70
CA THR A 28 8.31 26.28 15.66
C THR A 28 8.15 25.67 17.04
N GLY A 29 7.05 24.95 17.24
CA GLY A 29 6.86 24.13 18.43
C GLY A 29 8.11 23.28 18.58
N SER A 30 8.77 23.38 19.73
CA SER A 30 9.96 22.59 20.01
C SER A 30 9.55 21.12 20.02
N GLY A 31 9.72 20.45 18.87
CA GLY A 31 9.44 19.03 18.73
C GLY A 31 10.18 18.31 19.85
N GLN A 32 9.42 17.61 20.70
CA GLN A 32 9.94 17.01 21.92
C GLN A 32 10.92 15.91 21.52
N GLY A 33 12.20 16.28 21.41
CA GLY A 33 13.19 15.50 20.67
C GLY A 33 13.59 14.25 21.40
N TYR A 34 12.81 13.16 21.25
CA TYR A 34 13.11 11.87 21.83
C TYR A 34 14.51 11.39 21.41
N LYS A 35 15.22 10.77 22.35
CA LYS A 35 16.53 10.17 22.09
C LYS A 35 16.35 8.80 21.45
N TRP A 36 17.07 8.52 20.36
CA TRP A 36 17.12 7.19 19.76
C TRP A 36 17.40 6.08 20.81
N PRO A 37 16.65 4.98 20.83
CA PRO A 37 16.52 4.12 22.01
C PRO A 37 17.69 3.17 22.27
N THR A 38 18.70 3.07 21.39
CA THR A 38 19.82 2.14 21.54
C THR A 38 21.10 2.64 20.87
N ASP A 39 22.25 2.09 21.26
CA ASP A 39 23.55 2.28 20.59
C ASP A 39 23.89 1.15 19.61
N ALA A 40 22.92 0.28 19.26
CA ALA A 40 23.13 -0.82 18.32
C ALA A 40 23.34 -0.38 16.87
N SER A 41 22.38 0.38 16.32
CA SER A 41 22.40 0.97 14.98
C SER A 41 21.20 1.90 14.79
N THR A 42 21.13 2.58 13.64
CA THR A 42 19.91 3.18 13.07
C THR A 42 19.34 2.35 11.90
N ALA A 43 19.76 1.10 11.76
CA ALA A 43 19.28 0.20 10.71
C ALA A 43 18.08 -0.63 11.23
N LEU A 44 17.10 -0.92 10.36
CA LEU A 44 15.91 -1.67 10.73
C LEU A 44 15.95 -3.13 10.24
N THR A 45 15.12 -3.99 10.87
CA THR A 45 14.82 -5.35 10.40
C THR A 45 13.36 -5.60 10.06
N SER A 46 12.44 -4.74 10.54
CA SER A 46 10.99 -4.76 10.27
C SER A 46 10.42 -3.35 10.53
N SER A 47 9.47 -2.91 9.71
CA SER A 47 8.76 -1.63 9.86
C SER A 47 7.45 -1.77 10.64
N PHE A 48 6.88 -0.62 11.01
CA PHE A 48 5.58 -0.54 11.68
C PHE A 48 4.44 -0.86 10.70
N GLY A 49 3.40 -1.57 11.16
CA GLY A 49 2.26 -1.91 10.31
C GLY A 49 2.52 -3.07 9.33
N GLU A 50 3.63 -3.80 9.47
CA GLU A 50 3.84 -5.04 8.73
C GLU A 50 2.79 -6.10 9.08
N PHE A 51 2.42 -6.91 8.08
CA PHE A 51 1.56 -8.07 8.28
C PHE A 51 2.32 -9.19 8.99
N ARG A 52 1.81 -9.57 10.16
CA ARG A 52 2.05 -10.87 10.77
C ARG A 52 0.72 -11.64 10.77
N PRO A 53 0.70 -12.99 10.68
CA PRO A 53 -0.56 -13.73 10.73
C PRO A 53 -1.39 -13.33 11.95
N ARG A 54 -2.67 -12.98 11.74
CA ARG A 54 -3.61 -12.50 12.77
C ARG A 54 -3.26 -11.20 13.51
N HIS A 55 -2.24 -10.41 13.12
CA HIS A 55 -1.95 -9.10 13.74
C HIS A 55 -0.97 -8.20 12.95
N TYR A 56 -1.08 -6.89 13.14
CA TYR A 56 -0.03 -5.94 12.76
C TYR A 56 1.20 -6.00 13.67
N HIS A 57 2.36 -5.76 13.08
CA HIS A 57 3.58 -5.42 13.81
C HIS A 57 3.48 -4.02 14.42
N ALA A 58 3.62 -3.92 15.75
CA ALA A 58 3.39 -2.71 16.54
C ALA A 58 4.62 -1.80 16.72
N ALA A 59 5.77 -2.18 16.17
CA ALA A 59 7.07 -1.57 16.42
C ALA A 59 7.82 -1.23 15.13
N ILE A 60 8.97 -0.56 15.30
CA ILE A 60 10.13 -0.83 14.46
C ILE A 60 11.03 -1.85 15.15
N ASP A 61 11.57 -2.79 14.38
CA ASP A 61 12.65 -3.66 14.87
C ASP A 61 13.99 -3.05 14.51
N ILE A 62 14.79 -2.67 15.50
CA ILE A 62 16.12 -2.08 15.29
C ILE A 62 17.17 -3.20 15.24
N LYS A 63 17.98 -3.19 14.18
CA LYS A 63 18.98 -4.20 13.85
C LYS A 63 20.14 -4.16 14.83
N THR A 64 20.40 -5.29 15.50
CA THR A 64 21.56 -5.48 16.40
C THR A 64 22.64 -6.37 15.79
N TRP A 65 22.68 -6.50 14.45
CA TRP A 65 23.70 -7.26 13.71
C TRP A 65 23.93 -8.70 14.23
N ASN A 66 22.85 -9.39 14.59
CA ASN A 66 22.85 -10.73 15.20
C ASN A 66 23.66 -10.83 16.52
N ARG A 67 23.80 -9.72 17.24
CA ARG A 67 24.46 -9.65 18.56
C ARG A 67 23.48 -9.14 19.61
N THR A 68 23.70 -9.57 20.85
CA THR A 68 23.00 -9.06 22.03
C THR A 68 23.91 -8.10 22.80
N GLY A 69 23.38 -7.40 23.81
CA GLY A 69 24.20 -6.65 24.76
C GLY A 69 24.39 -5.16 24.47
N TYR A 70 23.86 -4.63 23.36
CA TYR A 70 23.80 -3.17 23.14
C TYR A 70 22.91 -2.52 24.20
N ARG A 71 23.22 -1.29 24.60
CA ARG A 71 22.44 -0.58 25.62
C ARG A 71 21.09 -0.14 25.05
N ILE A 72 20.08 -0.13 25.91
CA ILE A 72 18.84 0.60 25.65
C ILE A 72 18.75 1.84 26.55
N PHE A 73 18.14 2.91 26.06
CA PHE A 73 18.06 4.20 26.76
C PHE A 73 16.61 4.63 26.97
N ALA A 74 16.34 5.33 28.08
CA ALA A 74 15.12 6.12 28.20
C ALA A 74 15.12 7.23 27.13
N ILE A 75 14.15 7.20 26.22
CA ILE A 75 14.08 8.18 25.11
C ILE A 75 13.76 9.60 25.60
N ASP A 76 13.05 9.71 26.73
CA ASP A 76 12.79 10.96 27.45
C ASP A 76 12.60 10.67 28.95
N ASP A 77 12.44 11.71 29.76
CA ASP A 77 12.13 11.62 31.19
C ASP A 77 10.79 10.89 31.46
N GLY A 78 10.76 10.03 32.48
CA GLY A 78 9.56 9.29 32.83
C GLY A 78 9.75 8.36 34.03
N TYR A 79 8.98 7.28 34.07
CA TYR A 79 9.16 6.18 35.03
C TYR A 79 8.83 4.83 34.38
N ILE A 80 9.42 3.75 34.87
CA ILE A 80 9.04 2.41 34.43
C ILE A 80 7.68 2.08 35.05
N MET A 81 6.65 1.97 34.22
CA MET A 81 5.29 1.64 34.66
C MET A 81 5.03 0.14 34.74
N ARG A 82 5.80 -0.67 33.99
CA ARG A 82 5.67 -2.13 33.98
C ARG A 82 6.96 -2.81 33.50
N ALA A 83 7.29 -3.95 34.09
CA ALA A 83 8.35 -4.84 33.64
C ALA A 83 7.82 -6.28 33.55
N ARG A 84 8.15 -6.97 32.45
CA ARG A 84 7.69 -8.33 32.17
C ARG A 84 8.87 -9.26 31.86
N ILE A 85 8.79 -10.50 32.32
CA ILE A 85 9.67 -11.62 31.98
C ILE A 85 8.80 -12.81 31.58
N SER A 86 8.96 -13.30 30.36
CA SER A 86 8.28 -14.47 29.79
C SER A 86 9.23 -15.26 28.90
N ALA A 87 8.93 -16.54 28.66
CA ALA A 87 9.65 -17.37 27.68
C ALA A 87 9.25 -17.05 26.23
N PHE A 88 8.09 -16.40 26.03
CA PHE A 88 7.43 -16.23 24.73
C PHE A 88 7.09 -14.76 24.44
N GLY A 89 6.66 -14.48 23.21
CA GLY A 89 6.23 -13.14 22.78
C GLY A 89 7.35 -12.11 23.00
N TYR A 90 7.05 -11.01 23.68
CA TYR A 90 8.03 -9.96 24.01
C TYR A 90 9.21 -10.40 24.87
N GLY A 91 9.18 -11.59 25.48
CA GLY A 91 10.27 -12.10 26.31
C GLY A 91 10.45 -11.28 27.60
N LYS A 92 11.67 -10.78 27.82
CA LYS A 92 11.95 -9.73 28.80
C LYS A 92 11.67 -8.37 28.17
N ALA A 93 10.73 -7.63 28.77
CA ALA A 93 10.25 -6.36 28.22
C ALA A 93 10.01 -5.31 29.29
N LEU A 94 10.19 -4.04 28.89
CA LEU A 94 10.14 -2.87 29.75
C LEU A 94 9.16 -1.83 29.16
N TYR A 95 8.30 -1.28 30.00
CA TYR A 95 7.32 -0.26 29.64
C TYR A 95 7.64 1.03 30.42
N LEU A 96 8.06 2.06 29.68
CA LEU A 96 8.37 3.39 30.20
C LEU A 96 7.18 4.33 29.93
N LYS A 97 6.62 4.92 30.98
CA LYS A 97 5.60 5.98 30.86
C LYS A 97 6.31 7.34 30.87
N LEU A 98 6.13 8.10 29.80
CA LEU A 98 6.72 9.43 29.62
C LEU A 98 5.83 10.53 30.22
N LYS A 99 6.43 11.71 30.44
CA LYS A 99 5.74 12.91 30.98
C LYS A 99 4.60 13.43 30.09
N ASP A 100 4.72 13.27 28.78
CA ASP A 100 3.69 13.60 27.77
C ASP A 100 2.53 12.58 27.73
N GLY A 101 2.63 11.49 28.49
CA GLY A 101 1.65 10.42 28.54
C GLY A 101 1.88 9.28 27.55
N ASN A 102 2.84 9.37 26.63
CA ASN A 102 3.19 8.24 25.77
C ASN A 102 3.76 7.07 26.58
N ILE A 103 3.61 5.85 26.04
CA ILE A 103 4.15 4.62 26.60
C ILE A 103 5.16 4.05 25.60
N VAL A 104 6.38 3.81 26.05
CA VAL A 104 7.47 3.28 25.25
C VAL A 104 7.73 1.84 25.66
N VAL A 105 7.80 0.92 24.70
CA VAL A 105 8.05 -0.51 24.97
C VAL A 105 9.37 -0.93 24.34
N TYR A 106 10.24 -1.53 25.16
CA TYR A 106 11.48 -2.17 24.74
C TYR A 106 11.33 -3.67 25.02
N ALA A 107 11.46 -4.52 24.01
CA ALA A 107 11.25 -5.96 24.13
C ALA A 107 12.45 -6.80 23.66
N HIS A 108 12.37 -8.11 23.92
CA HIS A 108 13.41 -9.11 23.66
C HIS A 108 14.72 -8.88 24.42
N LEU A 109 14.69 -8.11 25.52
CA LEU A 109 15.88 -7.71 26.27
C LEU A 109 16.64 -8.91 26.84
N SER A 110 17.94 -8.73 27.10
CA SER A 110 18.75 -9.71 27.83
C SER A 110 18.68 -9.44 29.34
N ASN A 111 18.85 -8.18 29.74
CA ASN A 111 18.72 -7.71 31.11
C ASN A 111 18.09 -6.30 31.17
N PHE A 112 17.52 -5.99 32.33
CA PHE A 112 17.27 -4.63 32.80
C PHE A 112 18.54 -4.03 33.40
N TRP A 113 18.49 -2.79 33.90
CA TRP A 113 19.57 -2.27 34.74
C TRP A 113 19.60 -2.98 36.11
N PRO A 114 20.74 -3.01 36.83
CA PRO A 114 20.97 -3.95 37.94
C PRO A 114 19.93 -3.93 39.07
N GLU A 115 19.39 -2.76 39.39
CA GLU A 115 18.39 -2.55 40.44
C GLU A 115 17.05 -3.19 40.08
N LEU A 116 16.49 -2.88 38.90
CA LEU A 116 15.23 -3.50 38.45
C LEU A 116 15.40 -4.99 38.16
N GLU A 117 16.54 -5.42 37.60
CA GLU A 117 16.84 -6.85 37.41
C GLU A 117 16.81 -7.59 38.75
N SER A 118 17.49 -7.07 39.77
CA SER A 118 17.49 -7.64 41.13
C SER A 118 16.09 -7.64 41.75
N TYR A 119 15.31 -6.57 41.58
CA TYR A 119 13.93 -6.50 42.07
C TYR A 119 13.05 -7.60 41.45
N MET A 120 13.09 -7.73 40.12
CA MET A 120 12.30 -8.71 39.37
C MET A 120 12.69 -10.15 39.72
N ASP A 121 13.99 -10.44 39.86
CA ASP A 121 14.45 -11.77 40.23
C ASP A 121 14.19 -12.09 41.71
N ASN A 122 14.25 -11.11 42.62
CA ASN A 122 13.84 -11.31 44.01
C ASN A 122 12.37 -11.74 44.09
N TYR A 123 11.48 -11.02 43.39
CA TYR A 123 10.06 -11.36 43.31
C TYR A 123 9.83 -12.77 42.74
N ARG A 124 10.51 -13.13 41.63
CA ARG A 124 10.39 -14.46 41.00
C ARG A 124 10.84 -15.58 41.93
N ARG A 125 11.95 -15.40 42.66
CA ARG A 125 12.44 -16.38 43.65
C ARG A 125 11.48 -16.52 44.84
N GLU A 126 10.97 -15.41 45.36
CA GLU A 126 10.03 -15.41 46.48
C GLU A 126 8.72 -16.12 46.12
N LYS A 127 8.13 -15.80 44.96
CA LYS A 127 6.88 -16.41 44.49
C LYS A 127 7.08 -17.78 43.83
N ARG A 128 8.32 -18.21 43.61
CA ARG A 128 8.70 -19.47 42.92
C ARG A 128 8.09 -19.61 41.52
N ILE A 129 8.04 -18.51 40.77
CA ILE A 129 7.47 -18.44 39.41
C ILE A 129 8.52 -18.13 38.36
N TYR A 130 8.36 -18.72 37.17
CA TYR A 130 9.23 -18.38 36.03
C TYR A 130 8.82 -17.06 35.37
N GLU A 131 7.54 -16.85 35.12
CA GLU A 131 7.05 -15.60 34.51
C GLU A 131 6.79 -14.53 35.58
N ALA A 132 7.03 -13.27 35.25
CA ALA A 132 6.69 -12.13 36.08
C ALA A 132 6.16 -10.99 35.23
N ASP A 133 5.16 -10.29 35.74
CA ASP A 133 4.51 -9.16 35.07
C ASP A 133 4.09 -8.14 36.14
N LEU A 134 4.98 -7.20 36.43
CA LEU A 134 4.83 -6.26 37.54
C LEU A 134 4.58 -4.85 37.03
N HIS A 135 3.71 -4.13 37.74
CA HIS A 135 3.39 -2.72 37.49
C HIS A 135 3.91 -1.87 38.65
N PHE A 136 4.33 -0.65 38.34
CA PHE A 136 4.95 0.26 39.32
C PHE A 136 4.33 1.65 39.27
N THR A 137 4.41 2.34 40.41
CA THR A 137 4.06 3.75 40.56
C THR A 137 5.22 4.65 40.14
N SER A 138 4.92 5.94 39.88
CA SER A 138 5.90 6.93 39.41
C SER A 138 7.06 7.18 40.38
N GLY A 139 6.90 6.88 41.67
CA GLY A 139 7.94 7.02 42.67
C GLY A 139 8.91 5.85 42.81
N GLN A 140 8.60 4.67 42.24
CA GLN A 140 9.41 3.46 42.44
C GLN A 140 10.64 3.39 41.53
N PHE A 141 10.45 3.60 40.23
CA PHE A 141 11.52 3.55 39.23
C PHE A 141 11.46 4.75 38.29
N PRO A 142 11.68 5.99 38.80
CA PRO A 142 11.83 7.17 37.96
C PRO A 142 13.12 7.07 37.13
N VAL A 143 13.06 7.55 35.88
CA VAL A 143 14.21 7.51 34.96
C VAL A 143 14.42 8.84 34.25
N LYS A 144 15.69 9.13 33.92
CA LYS A 144 16.09 10.32 33.16
C LYS A 144 16.38 10.00 31.71
N LYS A 145 16.09 10.95 30.81
CA LYS A 145 16.45 10.86 29.39
C LYS A 145 17.92 10.45 29.21
N GLY A 146 18.16 9.41 28.42
CA GLY A 146 19.51 8.86 28.18
C GLY A 146 20.02 7.87 29.23
N GLN A 147 19.34 7.68 30.35
CA GLN A 147 19.66 6.63 31.33
C GLN A 147 19.61 5.25 30.66
N THR A 148 20.60 4.40 30.93
CA THR A 148 20.62 3.03 30.42
C THR A 148 19.61 2.18 31.19
N LEU A 149 18.66 1.58 30.48
CA LEU A 149 17.55 0.80 31.05
C LEU A 149 17.78 -0.73 31.02
N GLY A 150 18.91 -1.16 30.47
CA GLY A 150 19.21 -2.57 30.24
C GLY A 150 19.93 -2.78 28.92
N ARG A 151 19.85 -4.00 28.37
CA ARG A 151 20.50 -4.36 27.11
C ARG A 151 19.61 -5.16 26.18
N THR A 152 19.82 -4.97 24.88
CA THR A 152 19.19 -5.76 23.81
C THR A 152 19.53 -7.25 23.98
N GLY A 153 18.65 -8.12 23.49
CA GLY A 153 18.74 -9.54 23.73
C GLY A 153 18.09 -10.36 22.61
N ARG A 154 17.55 -11.51 22.99
CA ARG A 154 16.86 -12.45 22.10
C ARG A 154 15.74 -13.23 22.81
N THR A 155 15.27 -12.73 23.97
CA THR A 155 14.25 -13.44 24.77
C THR A 155 12.89 -13.42 24.06
N GLY A 156 12.05 -14.42 24.29
CA GLY A 156 10.71 -14.49 23.69
C GLY A 156 10.65 -15.05 22.26
N ILE A 157 11.55 -14.62 21.35
CA ILE A 157 11.53 -15.07 19.93
C ILE A 157 12.87 -15.59 19.37
N GLY A 158 13.96 -15.57 20.14
CA GLY A 158 15.23 -16.21 19.76
C GLY A 158 16.18 -15.43 18.84
N TYR A 159 15.69 -14.47 18.06
CA TYR A 159 16.50 -13.65 17.14
C TYR A 159 16.99 -12.34 17.79
N PRO A 160 18.29 -11.98 17.72
CA PRO A 160 18.77 -10.71 18.26
C PRO A 160 18.35 -9.47 17.46
N HIS A 161 17.60 -8.58 18.11
CA HIS A 161 17.16 -7.26 17.65
C HIS A 161 16.64 -6.46 18.86
N LEU A 162 16.17 -5.23 18.64
CA LEU A 162 15.35 -4.49 19.59
C LEU A 162 13.98 -4.17 18.98
N HIS A 163 12.94 -4.86 19.43
CA HIS A 163 11.55 -4.48 19.16
C HIS A 163 11.22 -3.23 19.99
N PHE A 164 10.91 -2.13 19.30
CA PHE A 164 10.71 -0.82 19.90
C PHE A 164 9.36 -0.21 19.50
N GLU A 165 8.48 -0.02 20.48
CA GLU A 165 7.17 0.61 20.28
C GLU A 165 7.11 1.98 20.95
N ILE A 166 6.38 2.90 20.30
CA ILE A 166 5.78 4.04 20.97
C ILE A 166 4.27 3.86 20.88
N ARG A 167 3.56 4.09 21.99
CA ARG A 167 2.11 4.07 22.07
C ARG A 167 1.63 5.41 22.60
N ASN A 168 0.51 5.90 22.05
CA ASN A 168 -0.11 7.13 22.52
C ASN A 168 -0.66 6.97 23.97
N PRO A 169 -1.16 8.05 24.62
CA PRO A 169 -1.71 7.95 25.98
C PRO A 169 -2.87 6.95 26.14
N ASN A 170 -3.57 6.65 25.04
CA ASN A 170 -4.65 5.64 24.96
C ASN A 170 -4.12 4.21 24.68
N ASN A 171 -2.82 3.98 24.80
CA ASN A 171 -2.15 2.67 24.59
C ASN A 171 -2.32 2.10 23.16
N MET A 172 -2.56 2.96 22.17
CA MET A 172 -2.56 2.60 20.74
C MET A 172 -1.14 2.72 20.18
N PRO A 173 -0.57 1.66 19.56
CA PRO A 173 0.70 1.74 18.84
C PRO A 173 0.67 2.80 17.74
N VAL A 174 1.68 3.66 17.73
CA VAL A 174 1.94 4.66 16.68
C VAL A 174 3.26 4.32 16.00
N ASN A 175 3.38 4.62 14.70
CA ASN A 175 4.62 4.42 13.96
C ASN A 175 5.76 5.22 14.63
N PRO A 176 6.77 4.56 15.23
CA PRO A 176 7.80 5.26 16.00
C PRO A 176 8.60 6.25 15.15
N LEU A 177 8.71 6.04 13.84
CA LEU A 177 9.48 6.92 12.94
C LEU A 177 8.90 8.34 12.85
N GLN A 178 7.63 8.56 13.22
CA GLN A 178 7.04 9.90 13.37
C GLN A 178 7.80 10.78 14.37
N TYR A 179 8.51 10.19 15.34
CA TYR A 179 9.36 10.89 16.31
C TYR A 179 10.83 10.98 15.88
N TYR A 180 11.19 10.36 14.75
CA TYR A 180 12.56 10.19 14.27
C TYR A 180 12.73 10.42 12.74
N PRO A 181 12.10 11.46 12.14
CA PRO A 181 11.93 11.57 10.68
C PRO A 181 13.24 11.52 9.87
N ASN A 182 14.35 11.99 10.44
CA ASN A 182 15.66 12.06 9.79
C ASN A 182 16.70 11.07 10.38
N THR A 183 16.28 10.02 11.08
CA THR A 183 17.21 9.11 11.79
C THR A 183 17.60 7.88 10.98
N ILE A 184 16.68 7.36 10.15
CA ILE A 184 16.96 6.30 9.19
C ILE A 184 17.44 6.98 7.91
N LYS A 185 18.60 6.58 7.39
CA LYS A 185 19.00 6.99 6.03
C LYS A 185 18.25 6.09 5.06
N ASP A 186 17.49 6.69 4.16
CA ASP A 186 16.81 5.94 3.11
C ASP A 186 16.62 6.78 1.85
N ASN A 187 17.04 6.24 0.71
CA ASN A 187 16.99 6.84 -0.62
C ASN A 187 16.50 5.80 -1.66
N ILE A 188 15.88 4.70 -1.20
CA ILE A 188 15.51 3.56 -2.05
C ILE A 188 13.99 3.49 -2.16
N PRO A 189 13.38 3.88 -3.29
CA PRO A 189 11.93 3.77 -3.44
C PRO A 189 11.45 2.31 -3.36
N PRO A 190 10.23 2.07 -2.85
CA PRO A 190 9.64 0.73 -2.79
C PRO A 190 9.71 -0.04 -4.12
N ARG A 191 9.82 -1.37 -4.05
CA ARG A 191 9.93 -2.24 -5.22
C ARG A 191 8.62 -2.93 -5.54
N LEU A 192 8.15 -2.74 -6.78
CA LEU A 192 6.95 -3.35 -7.32
C LEU A 192 7.29 -4.75 -7.84
N TYR A 193 6.70 -5.81 -7.28
CA TYR A 193 7.02 -7.18 -7.71
C TYR A 193 5.94 -7.82 -8.57
N GLU A 194 4.67 -7.59 -8.27
CA GLU A 194 3.56 -8.24 -8.96
C GLU A 194 2.24 -7.48 -8.69
N VAL A 195 1.42 -7.27 -9.72
CA VAL A 195 0.02 -6.85 -9.57
C VAL A 195 -0.90 -8.03 -9.84
N ALA A 196 -1.95 -8.14 -9.04
CA ALA A 196 -3.05 -9.08 -9.22
C ALA A 196 -4.36 -8.30 -9.40
N LEU A 197 -5.02 -8.48 -10.54
CA LEU A 197 -6.38 -7.99 -10.77
C LEU A 197 -7.36 -9.16 -10.77
N PHE A 198 -8.50 -9.00 -10.10
CA PHE A 198 -9.48 -10.08 -9.95
C PHE A 198 -10.92 -9.55 -9.89
N PRO A 199 -11.91 -10.31 -10.37
CA PRO A 199 -13.31 -9.97 -10.19
C PRO A 199 -13.68 -9.93 -8.71
N HIS A 200 -14.51 -8.95 -8.33
CA HIS A 200 -15.09 -8.86 -6.99
C HIS A 200 -16.27 -9.84 -6.81
N ASP A 201 -17.00 -10.12 -7.88
CA ASP A 201 -18.16 -11.00 -7.89
C ASP A 201 -18.31 -11.76 -9.23
N HIS A 202 -19.29 -12.67 -9.27
CA HIS A 202 -19.55 -13.58 -10.40
C HIS A 202 -20.08 -12.90 -11.68
N LYS A 203 -20.41 -11.60 -11.64
CA LYS A 203 -20.86 -10.83 -12.82
C LYS A 203 -19.73 -10.04 -13.46
N SER A 204 -18.56 -10.04 -12.83
CA SER A 204 -17.46 -9.16 -13.16
C SER A 204 -16.38 -9.92 -13.93
N THR A 205 -15.77 -9.29 -14.94
CA THR A 205 -14.76 -9.94 -15.79
C THR A 205 -13.58 -9.02 -16.13
N LEU A 206 -12.43 -9.66 -16.35
CA LEU A 206 -11.20 -9.09 -16.88
C LEU A 206 -10.90 -9.75 -18.22
N ASN A 207 -10.86 -8.99 -19.31
CA ASN A 207 -10.67 -9.52 -20.67
C ASN A 207 -11.60 -10.72 -20.97
N LEU A 208 -12.90 -10.57 -20.65
CA LEU A 208 -13.96 -11.60 -20.73
C LEU A 208 -13.78 -12.85 -19.84
N LYS A 209 -12.83 -12.85 -18.90
CA LYS A 209 -12.55 -13.97 -17.99
C LYS A 209 -12.87 -13.64 -16.54
N THR A 210 -13.22 -14.66 -15.76
CA THR A 210 -13.50 -14.56 -14.32
C THR A 210 -12.28 -14.89 -13.44
N ASP A 211 -11.12 -15.18 -14.04
CA ASP A 211 -9.91 -15.54 -13.32
C ASP A 211 -9.13 -14.31 -12.83
N THR A 212 -8.20 -14.53 -11.89
CA THR A 212 -7.22 -13.51 -11.50
C THR A 212 -6.15 -13.37 -12.59
N LEU A 213 -5.94 -12.16 -13.09
CA LEU A 213 -4.78 -11.83 -13.92
C LEU A 213 -3.61 -11.38 -13.04
N PHE A 214 -2.41 -11.89 -13.33
CA PHE A 214 -1.18 -11.54 -12.65
C PHE A 214 -0.19 -10.96 -13.66
N TYR A 215 0.43 -9.83 -13.32
CA TYR A 215 1.52 -9.24 -14.10
C TYR A 215 2.76 -9.10 -13.21
N PRO A 216 3.89 -9.77 -13.53
CA PRO A 216 5.14 -9.57 -12.82
C PRO A 216 5.73 -8.20 -13.17
N LEU A 217 6.24 -7.50 -12.15
CA LEU A 217 6.75 -6.13 -12.22
C LEU A 217 8.26 -6.04 -11.92
N ASN A 218 8.93 -7.20 -11.83
CA ASN A 218 10.39 -7.39 -11.76
C ASN A 218 11.16 -6.70 -10.63
N GLY A 219 10.50 -5.99 -9.71
CA GLY A 219 11.15 -5.20 -8.66
C GLY A 219 11.46 -3.76 -9.07
N ASP A 220 10.85 -3.29 -10.16
CA ASP A 220 10.97 -1.92 -10.68
C ASP A 220 10.25 -0.90 -9.77
N HIS A 221 10.56 0.38 -9.98
CA HIS A 221 10.03 1.51 -9.19
C HIS A 221 8.93 2.29 -9.92
N THR A 222 8.98 2.32 -11.25
CA THR A 222 7.97 2.95 -12.10
C THR A 222 7.57 1.96 -13.19
N VAL A 223 6.32 1.52 -13.22
CA VAL A 223 5.83 0.53 -14.19
C VAL A 223 4.49 0.97 -14.76
N SER A 224 4.39 0.98 -16.09
CA SER A 224 3.12 1.11 -16.81
C SER A 224 2.81 -0.20 -17.53
N LEU A 225 1.61 -0.75 -17.33
CA LEU A 225 1.12 -1.87 -18.15
C LEU A 225 0.79 -1.35 -19.56
N ARG A 226 1.30 -2.03 -20.59
CA ARG A 226 1.15 -1.61 -21.99
C ARG A 226 -0.20 -1.95 -22.62
N ASP A 227 -0.81 -3.04 -22.17
CA ASP A 227 -2.06 -3.53 -22.74
C ASP A 227 -3.24 -2.91 -21.98
N THR A 228 -4.15 -2.25 -22.71
CA THR A 228 -5.41 -1.76 -22.15
C THR A 228 -6.29 -2.94 -21.77
N LEU A 229 -6.62 -3.08 -20.48
CA LEU A 229 -7.46 -4.18 -20.00
C LEU A 229 -8.94 -3.84 -20.19
N LEU A 230 -9.73 -4.76 -20.72
CA LEU A 230 -11.18 -4.66 -20.66
C LEU A 230 -11.64 -5.07 -19.26
N LEU A 231 -12.33 -4.15 -18.57
CA LEU A 231 -12.99 -4.44 -17.30
C LEU A 231 -14.51 -4.41 -17.50
N SER A 232 -15.22 -5.30 -16.81
CA SER A 232 -16.67 -5.25 -16.70
C SER A 232 -17.10 -5.60 -15.28
N GLY A 233 -18.03 -4.82 -14.72
CA GLY A 233 -18.54 -4.99 -13.36
C GLY A 233 -17.64 -4.37 -12.29
N LYS A 234 -17.44 -5.10 -11.19
CA LYS A 234 -16.62 -4.72 -10.04
C LYS A 234 -15.29 -5.47 -10.05
N ILE A 235 -14.18 -4.77 -10.20
CA ILE A 235 -12.82 -5.31 -10.23
C ILE A 235 -12.02 -4.81 -9.03
N CYS A 236 -11.30 -5.74 -8.40
CA CYS A 236 -10.37 -5.46 -7.30
C CYS A 236 -8.93 -5.59 -7.79
N LEU A 237 -8.04 -4.77 -7.22
CA LEU A 237 -6.60 -4.80 -7.47
C LEU A 237 -5.86 -5.07 -6.16
N ALA A 238 -4.75 -5.80 -6.23
CA ALA A 238 -3.80 -5.95 -5.14
C ALA A 238 -2.35 -5.95 -5.67
N LEU A 239 -1.43 -5.30 -4.97
CA LEU A 239 0.00 -5.26 -5.34
C LEU A 239 0.88 -5.95 -4.29
N LYS A 240 1.84 -6.74 -4.76
CA LYS A 240 2.99 -7.21 -3.99
C LYS A 240 4.10 -6.17 -4.10
N VAL A 241 4.32 -5.44 -3.01
CA VAL A 241 5.35 -4.39 -2.91
C VAL A 241 6.18 -4.68 -1.67
N TYR A 242 7.50 -4.48 -1.77
CA TYR A 242 8.37 -4.44 -0.60
C TYR A 242 9.22 -3.19 -0.62
N ASP A 243 9.31 -2.56 0.54
CA ASP A 243 10.16 -1.41 0.79
C ASP A 243 11.55 -1.88 1.32
N GLN A 244 12.59 -1.05 1.20
CA GLN A 244 13.97 -1.35 1.58
C GLN A 244 14.73 -0.07 1.92
N ALA A 245 15.70 -0.12 2.85
CA ALA A 245 16.50 1.05 3.23
C ALA A 245 18.01 0.90 2.92
N ASP A 246 18.73 2.02 2.84
CA ASP A 246 20.19 2.06 2.73
C ASP A 246 20.89 1.13 3.74
N GLY A 247 21.89 0.38 3.26
CA GLY A 247 22.75 -0.42 4.14
C GLY A 247 22.13 -1.71 4.70
N VAL A 248 20.90 -2.06 4.33
CA VAL A 248 20.26 -3.34 4.69
C VAL A 248 19.58 -4.02 3.49
N SER A 249 19.50 -5.35 3.53
CA SER A 249 18.75 -6.16 2.56
C SER A 249 17.38 -6.61 3.09
N ASN A 250 16.98 -6.13 4.27
CA ASN A 250 15.67 -6.39 4.85
C ASN A 250 14.56 -5.84 3.93
N ARG A 251 13.42 -6.53 3.92
CA ARG A 251 12.21 -6.10 3.22
C ARG A 251 11.23 -5.57 4.26
N PHE A 252 10.66 -4.41 3.98
CA PHE A 252 9.70 -3.72 4.84
C PHE A 252 8.33 -3.63 4.16
N SER A 253 7.30 -3.31 4.94
CA SER A 253 6.06 -2.75 4.38
C SER A 253 6.28 -1.28 4.06
N PHE A 254 5.74 -0.82 2.93
CA PHE A 254 5.63 0.61 2.61
C PHE A 254 4.78 1.35 3.67
N TYR A 255 4.92 2.67 3.73
CA TYR A 255 4.29 3.54 4.74
C TYR A 255 2.94 4.11 4.30
N GLN A 256 2.86 4.57 3.05
CA GLN A 256 1.66 5.17 2.47
C GLN A 256 1.43 4.66 1.05
N SER A 257 0.17 4.59 0.62
CA SER A 257 -0.16 4.50 -0.80
C SER A 257 -1.49 5.18 -1.13
N ARG A 258 -1.60 5.68 -2.36
CA ARG A 258 -2.75 6.39 -2.92
C ARG A 258 -3.05 5.84 -4.31
N MET A 259 -4.33 5.72 -4.66
CA MET A 259 -4.80 5.25 -5.96
C MET A 259 -5.87 6.17 -6.52
N TRP A 260 -5.69 6.54 -7.79
CA TRP A 260 -6.60 7.34 -8.57
C TRP A 260 -7.14 6.53 -9.76
N ILE A 261 -8.38 6.83 -10.14
CA ILE A 261 -8.92 6.53 -11.47
C ILE A 261 -9.20 7.89 -12.10
N ASP A 262 -8.56 8.15 -13.24
CA ASP A 262 -8.40 9.47 -13.84
C ASP A 262 -7.89 10.47 -12.77
N ASP A 263 -8.57 11.61 -12.59
CA ASP A 263 -8.25 12.60 -11.56
C ASP A 263 -8.84 12.27 -10.16
N SER A 264 -9.65 11.22 -10.03
CA SER A 264 -10.40 10.91 -8.80
C SER A 264 -9.62 10.00 -7.84
N LEU A 265 -9.28 10.49 -6.64
CA LEU A 265 -8.68 9.67 -5.57
C LEU A 265 -9.73 8.67 -5.03
N VAL A 266 -9.61 7.40 -5.41
CA VAL A 266 -10.56 6.34 -5.05
C VAL A 266 -10.14 5.54 -3.81
N TYR A 267 -8.85 5.52 -3.47
CA TYR A 267 -8.31 4.81 -2.31
C TYR A 267 -7.05 5.48 -1.77
N SER A 268 -6.91 5.48 -0.44
CA SER A 268 -5.68 5.88 0.26
C SER A 268 -5.48 5.01 1.50
N VAL A 269 -4.23 4.71 1.82
CA VAL A 269 -3.83 4.00 3.05
C VAL A 269 -2.54 4.60 3.64
N LYS A 270 -2.48 4.78 4.96
CA LYS A 270 -1.33 5.33 5.69
C LYS A 270 -1.14 4.66 7.06
N TYR A 271 0.05 4.14 7.32
CA TYR A 271 0.34 3.35 8.53
C TYR A 271 0.94 4.20 9.66
N ASP A 272 0.15 5.14 10.21
CA ASP A 272 0.56 5.99 11.35
C ASP A 272 0.24 5.42 12.74
N ILE A 273 -0.87 4.69 12.87
CA ILE A 273 -1.43 4.25 14.16
C ILE A 273 -2.36 3.05 13.96
N PHE A 274 -2.51 2.18 14.96
CA PHE A 274 -3.62 1.23 15.03
C PHE A 274 -4.04 0.92 16.49
N SER A 275 -5.17 0.21 16.66
CA SER A 275 -5.58 -0.34 17.96
C SER A 275 -5.37 -1.85 17.99
N TYR A 276 -4.80 -2.39 19.07
CA TYR A 276 -4.65 -3.83 19.26
C TYR A 276 -5.99 -4.59 19.10
N ALA A 277 -7.11 -3.98 19.52
CA ALA A 277 -8.44 -4.57 19.40
C ALA A 277 -8.90 -4.78 17.94
N LEU A 278 -8.32 -4.06 16.99
CA LEU A 278 -8.61 -4.19 15.55
C LEU A 278 -7.47 -4.87 14.78
N SER A 279 -6.33 -5.15 15.42
CA SER A 279 -5.10 -5.62 14.77
C SER A 279 -5.28 -6.92 13.96
N TYR A 280 -6.20 -7.79 14.38
CA TYR A 280 -6.56 -9.01 13.64
C TYR A 280 -7.16 -8.76 12.26
N LYS A 281 -7.71 -7.55 12.00
CA LYS A 281 -8.25 -7.15 10.69
C LYS A 281 -7.18 -6.86 9.63
N VAL A 282 -5.89 -7.03 9.94
CA VAL A 282 -4.82 -6.98 8.92
C VAL A 282 -5.07 -7.96 7.76
N GLU A 283 -5.79 -9.06 8.00
CA GLU A 283 -6.20 -10.04 6.97
C GLU A 283 -7.28 -9.51 6.01
N LEU A 284 -7.85 -8.31 6.27
CA LEU A 284 -8.69 -7.55 5.34
C LEU A 284 -7.92 -6.45 4.58
N ASP A 285 -6.76 -6.04 5.12
CA ASP A 285 -5.86 -5.04 4.51
C ASP A 285 -4.90 -5.69 3.50
N LYS A 286 -4.41 -6.88 3.82
CA LYS A 286 -3.65 -7.73 2.89
C LYS A 286 -4.58 -8.68 2.14
N ASN A 287 -4.18 -9.12 0.96
CA ASN A 287 -4.92 -10.15 0.23
C ASN A 287 -4.67 -11.53 0.85
N PHE A 288 -5.49 -11.88 1.84
CA PHE A 288 -5.39 -13.15 2.55
C PHE A 288 -5.50 -14.38 1.62
N SER A 289 -6.26 -14.28 0.52
CA SER A 289 -6.38 -15.37 -0.46
C SER A 289 -5.04 -15.66 -1.15
N GLN A 290 -4.34 -14.62 -1.64
CA GLN A 290 -3.02 -14.81 -2.25
C GLN A 290 -1.98 -15.31 -1.23
N TRP A 291 -2.00 -14.79 0.00
CA TRP A 291 -1.11 -15.28 1.05
C TRP A 291 -1.35 -16.77 1.37
N ARG A 292 -2.61 -17.18 1.51
CA ARG A 292 -3.00 -18.58 1.77
C ARG A 292 -2.66 -19.54 0.63
N LYS A 293 -2.57 -19.06 -0.61
CA LYS A 293 -2.12 -19.82 -1.79
C LYS A 293 -0.60 -19.96 -1.88
N GLY A 294 0.17 -19.31 -0.99
CA GLY A 294 1.63 -19.31 -1.03
C GLY A 294 2.22 -18.21 -1.93
N ASN A 295 1.40 -17.37 -2.56
CA ASN A 295 1.84 -16.34 -3.50
C ASN A 295 2.52 -15.14 -2.80
N GLY A 296 2.64 -15.14 -1.47
CA GLY A 296 3.24 -14.07 -0.68
C GLY A 296 2.24 -12.97 -0.28
N ILE A 297 2.77 -11.86 0.22
CA ILE A 297 1.95 -10.76 0.75
C ILE A 297 1.62 -9.78 -0.38
N PHE A 298 0.34 -9.66 -0.69
CA PHE A 298 -0.20 -8.57 -1.52
C PHE A 298 -1.00 -7.61 -0.62
N HIS A 299 -0.98 -6.33 -0.93
CA HIS A 299 -1.76 -5.28 -0.28
C HIS A 299 -3.02 -5.04 -1.12
N ASN A 300 -4.21 -5.01 -0.50
CA ASN A 300 -5.46 -4.73 -1.21
C ASN A 300 -5.57 -3.24 -1.51
N TYR A 301 -5.81 -2.89 -2.77
CA TYR A 301 -6.08 -1.51 -3.21
C TYR A 301 -7.57 -1.16 -3.15
N TYR A 302 -8.29 -1.81 -2.24
CA TYR A 302 -9.68 -1.52 -1.92
C TYR A 302 -9.91 -1.71 -0.42
N ARG A 303 -10.81 -0.92 0.15
CA ARG A 303 -11.23 -1.03 1.55
C ARG A 303 -12.42 -1.99 1.65
N HIS A 304 -12.20 -3.21 2.11
CA HIS A 304 -13.29 -4.16 2.39
C HIS A 304 -14.36 -3.53 3.33
N ARG A 305 -15.65 -3.74 3.06
CA ARG A 305 -16.76 -3.03 3.75
C ARG A 305 -16.76 -3.16 5.29
N LEU A 306 -16.26 -4.28 5.83
CA LEU A 306 -16.17 -4.53 7.28
C LEU A 306 -14.83 -4.06 7.90
N ASN A 307 -13.95 -3.47 7.10
CA ASN A 307 -12.64 -3.00 7.53
C ASN A 307 -12.75 -1.58 8.10
N ASN A 308 -12.54 -1.46 9.41
CA ASN A 308 -12.57 -0.21 10.18
C ASN A 308 -11.21 0.11 10.81
N LEU A 309 -10.12 -0.40 10.23
CA LEU A 309 -8.78 0.05 10.58
C LEU A 309 -8.61 1.55 10.26
N PRO A 310 -7.84 2.30 11.06
CA PRO A 310 -7.71 3.75 10.92
C PRO A 310 -6.86 4.18 9.71
N HIS A 311 -6.20 3.24 9.03
CA HIS A 311 -5.23 3.53 7.97
C HIS A 311 -5.83 4.21 6.73
N TYR A 312 -7.14 4.05 6.48
CA TYR A 312 -7.74 4.40 5.19
C TYR A 312 -8.18 5.86 5.03
N GLY A 313 -7.97 6.71 6.05
CA GLY A 313 -8.40 8.11 6.04
C GLY A 313 -9.89 8.26 5.72
N SER A 314 -10.19 9.02 4.66
CA SER A 314 -11.56 9.25 4.15
C SER A 314 -12.07 8.16 3.19
N THR A 315 -11.26 7.18 2.78
CA THR A 315 -11.67 6.14 1.82
C THR A 315 -12.90 5.40 2.33
N PRO A 316 -14.04 5.39 1.61
CA PRO A 316 -15.27 4.75 2.07
C PRO A 316 -15.13 3.22 2.09
N GLY A 317 -16.08 2.53 2.74
CA GLY A 317 -16.22 1.08 2.53
C GLY A 317 -16.52 0.78 1.06
N GLU A 318 -15.84 -0.21 0.48
CA GLU A 318 -15.77 -0.48 -0.96
C GLU A 318 -15.04 0.56 -1.83
N GLY A 319 -14.45 1.61 -1.23
CA GLY A 319 -13.53 2.51 -1.93
C GLY A 319 -12.31 1.77 -2.48
N GLY A 320 -11.89 2.11 -3.69
CA GLY A 320 -10.83 1.43 -4.45
C GLY A 320 -11.28 0.20 -5.26
N ILE A 321 -12.53 -0.24 -5.13
CA ILE A 321 -13.10 -1.19 -6.12
C ILE A 321 -13.40 -0.41 -7.40
N ILE A 322 -12.81 -0.85 -8.52
CA ILE A 322 -13.12 -0.31 -9.85
C ILE A 322 -14.52 -0.81 -10.20
N ASN A 323 -15.51 0.08 -10.30
CA ASN A 323 -16.88 -0.27 -10.64
C ASN A 323 -17.26 0.39 -11.96
N THR A 324 -17.23 -0.38 -13.06
CA THR A 324 -17.41 0.16 -14.42
C THR A 324 -18.78 0.80 -14.62
N ALA A 325 -19.80 0.37 -13.87
CA ALA A 325 -21.14 0.98 -13.88
C ALA A 325 -21.20 2.39 -13.25
N LEU A 326 -20.09 2.91 -12.69
CA LEU A 326 -19.96 4.28 -12.19
C LEU A 326 -18.96 5.12 -13.01
N LEU A 327 -18.39 4.54 -14.06
CA LEU A 327 -17.47 5.20 -14.99
C LEU A 327 -18.21 5.52 -16.28
N THR A 328 -17.65 6.43 -17.07
CA THR A 328 -18.09 6.61 -18.46
C THR A 328 -17.71 5.39 -19.30
N GLU A 329 -18.27 5.33 -20.51
CA GLU A 329 -17.77 4.43 -21.53
C GLU A 329 -16.49 5.01 -22.14
N GLY A 330 -15.44 4.18 -22.30
CA GLY A 330 -14.16 4.59 -22.86
C GLY A 330 -12.94 4.08 -22.10
N ILE A 331 -11.77 4.65 -22.43
CA ILE A 331 -10.50 4.37 -21.76
C ILE A 331 -10.38 5.26 -20.52
N HIS A 332 -10.00 4.64 -19.41
CA HIS A 332 -9.71 5.26 -18.12
C HIS A 332 -8.29 4.92 -17.68
N ASP A 333 -7.64 5.84 -16.98
CA ASP A 333 -6.29 5.64 -16.46
C ASP A 333 -6.31 5.37 -14.96
N LEU A 334 -5.64 4.32 -14.52
CA LEU A 334 -5.43 4.00 -13.11
C LEU A 334 -3.98 4.26 -12.74
N LYS A 335 -3.77 5.08 -11.72
CA LYS A 335 -2.45 5.39 -11.16
C LYS A 335 -2.40 5.04 -9.68
N ILE A 336 -1.32 4.40 -9.27
CA ILE A 336 -0.99 4.08 -7.89
C ILE A 336 0.36 4.73 -7.56
N GLU A 337 0.37 5.51 -6.49
CA GLU A 337 1.58 6.04 -5.86
C GLU A 337 1.81 5.30 -4.55
N ILE A 338 3.03 4.79 -4.34
CA ILE A 338 3.45 4.18 -3.07
C ILE A 338 4.64 4.95 -2.53
N THR A 339 4.65 5.19 -1.23
CA THR A 339 5.72 5.92 -0.53
C THR A 339 6.22 5.12 0.66
N ASP A 340 7.54 5.09 0.83
CA ASP A 340 8.19 4.68 2.07
C ASP A 340 8.00 5.75 3.18
N PHE A 341 8.69 5.59 4.32
CA PHE A 341 8.61 6.61 5.39
C PHE A 341 9.50 7.84 5.13
N ALA A 342 10.56 7.71 4.33
CA ALA A 342 11.52 8.79 4.04
C ALA A 342 11.04 9.76 2.94
N GLY A 343 10.03 9.35 2.16
CA GLY A 343 9.47 10.12 1.05
C GLY A 343 9.87 9.62 -0.34
N ASN A 344 10.54 8.47 -0.47
CA ASN A 344 10.86 7.88 -1.77
C ASN A 344 9.59 7.26 -2.39
N ILE A 345 9.35 7.52 -3.68
CA ILE A 345 8.09 7.22 -4.37
C ILE A 345 8.29 6.17 -5.46
N SER A 346 7.29 5.28 -5.55
CA SER A 346 7.13 4.32 -6.65
C SER A 346 5.76 4.51 -7.31
N LEU A 347 5.69 4.27 -8.61
CA LEU A 347 4.51 4.49 -9.44
C LEU A 347 4.12 3.22 -10.20
N PHE A 348 2.85 2.83 -10.10
CA PHE A 348 2.24 1.81 -10.97
C PHE A 348 1.10 2.45 -11.74
N GLU A 349 1.09 2.25 -13.06
CA GLU A 349 0.12 2.84 -13.98
C GLU A 349 -0.45 1.76 -14.92
N MET A 350 -1.71 1.88 -15.29
CA MET A 350 -2.36 1.07 -16.33
C MET A 350 -3.56 1.80 -16.90
N SER A 351 -3.83 1.63 -18.19
CA SER A 351 -5.10 2.05 -18.79
C SER A 351 -6.05 0.86 -18.87
N PHE A 352 -7.35 1.12 -18.76
CA PHE A 352 -8.38 0.10 -18.93
C PHE A 352 -9.60 0.64 -19.67
N PHE A 353 -10.30 -0.22 -20.41
CA PHE A 353 -11.56 0.12 -21.05
C PHE A 353 -12.73 -0.25 -20.13
N SER A 354 -13.63 0.71 -19.92
CA SER A 354 -14.92 0.54 -19.26
C SER A 354 -16.01 0.65 -20.34
N GLY A 355 -16.82 -0.38 -20.51
CA GLY A 355 -17.88 -0.41 -21.52
C GLY A 355 -18.21 -1.83 -21.98
N GLU A 356 -19.06 -1.95 -22.99
CA GLU A 356 -19.26 -3.21 -23.70
C GLU A 356 -18.19 -3.36 -24.79
N ILE A 357 -17.77 -4.59 -25.12
CA ILE A 357 -16.98 -4.76 -26.36
C ILE A 357 -17.95 -4.61 -27.53
N PRO A 358 -17.59 -3.87 -28.59
CA PRO A 358 -18.31 -3.93 -29.87
C PRO A 358 -18.48 -5.39 -30.29
N VAL A 359 -19.72 -5.83 -30.48
CA VAL A 359 -20.00 -7.25 -30.76
C VAL A 359 -19.42 -7.61 -32.12
N LEU A 360 -18.36 -8.43 -32.11
CA LEU A 360 -17.69 -8.90 -33.31
C LEU A 360 -18.36 -10.19 -33.80
N HIS A 361 -19.30 -10.03 -34.73
CA HIS A 361 -19.78 -11.18 -35.52
C HIS A 361 -18.81 -11.42 -36.66
N TYR A 362 -18.46 -12.68 -36.92
CA TYR A 362 -17.70 -13.02 -38.13
C TYR A 362 -18.31 -14.22 -38.85
N ASP A 363 -18.36 -14.11 -40.18
CA ASP A 363 -18.76 -15.20 -41.06
C ASP A 363 -17.54 -15.75 -41.80
N LEU A 364 -17.43 -17.07 -41.81
CA LEU A 364 -16.58 -17.78 -42.76
C LEU A 364 -17.30 -17.79 -44.12
N LEU A 365 -16.88 -16.94 -45.06
CA LEU A 365 -17.57 -16.84 -46.35
C LEU A 365 -17.30 -18.07 -47.21
N ARG A 366 -16.02 -18.39 -47.44
CA ARG A 366 -15.53 -19.57 -48.18
C ARG A 366 -14.00 -19.59 -48.22
N TRP A 367 -13.47 -20.74 -48.61
CA TRP A 367 -12.14 -20.84 -49.22
C TRP A 367 -12.22 -20.56 -50.73
N LEU A 368 -11.22 -19.87 -51.28
CA LEU A 368 -10.99 -19.73 -52.72
C LEU A 368 -9.49 -19.90 -52.97
N GLU A 369 -9.13 -20.87 -53.83
CA GLU A 369 -7.74 -21.25 -54.06
C GLU A 369 -7.01 -21.54 -52.74
N ASN A 370 -6.10 -20.64 -52.31
CA ASN A 370 -5.32 -20.76 -51.09
C ASN A 370 -5.77 -19.79 -49.96
N ASP A 371 -6.77 -18.96 -50.23
CA ASP A 371 -7.19 -17.86 -49.38
C ASP A 371 -8.51 -18.16 -48.64
N LEU A 372 -8.53 -17.81 -47.35
CA LEU A 372 -9.71 -17.88 -46.51
C LEU A 372 -10.40 -16.51 -46.47
N TYR A 373 -11.63 -16.44 -46.98
CA TYR A 373 -12.42 -15.21 -46.98
C TYR A 373 -13.27 -15.11 -45.71
N LEU A 374 -13.05 -14.04 -44.95
CA LEU A 374 -13.76 -13.70 -43.73
C LEU A 374 -14.56 -12.42 -43.94
N ARG A 375 -15.76 -12.37 -43.35
CA ARG A 375 -16.53 -11.14 -43.16
C ARG A 375 -16.63 -10.86 -41.67
N LEU A 376 -16.06 -9.75 -41.22
CA LEU A 376 -16.26 -9.21 -39.88
C LEU A 376 -17.41 -8.19 -39.92
N GLN A 377 -18.30 -8.24 -38.95
CA GLN A 377 -19.36 -7.28 -38.71
C GLN A 377 -19.24 -6.75 -37.28
N THR A 378 -19.45 -5.45 -37.09
CA THR A 378 -19.30 -4.76 -35.80
C THR A 378 -20.25 -3.57 -35.73
N SER A 379 -20.73 -3.25 -34.53
CA SER A 379 -21.51 -2.03 -34.25
C SER A 379 -20.70 -0.75 -34.44
N GLU A 380 -19.36 -0.84 -34.38
CA GLU A 380 -18.46 0.31 -34.43
C GLU A 380 -17.52 0.31 -35.63
N LYS A 381 -17.12 1.51 -36.05
CA LYS A 381 -16.16 1.69 -37.13
C LYS A 381 -14.74 1.46 -36.62
N MET A 382 -14.06 0.48 -37.18
CA MET A 382 -12.64 0.21 -36.95
C MET A 382 -11.74 1.09 -37.83
N ASP A 383 -10.76 1.76 -37.23
CA ASP A 383 -9.73 2.53 -37.93
C ASP A 383 -8.67 1.65 -38.61
N SER A 384 -8.41 0.45 -38.07
CA SER A 384 -7.66 -0.58 -38.77
C SER A 384 -7.91 -1.98 -38.20
N ILE A 385 -7.76 -2.99 -39.06
CA ILE A 385 -7.80 -4.40 -38.70
C ILE A 385 -6.41 -4.98 -38.91
N LEU A 386 -5.86 -5.64 -37.89
CA LEU A 386 -4.63 -6.42 -37.97
C LEU A 386 -4.98 -7.90 -37.84
N VAL A 387 -4.75 -8.69 -38.88
CA VAL A 387 -4.89 -10.14 -38.81
C VAL A 387 -3.53 -10.76 -38.54
N GLN A 388 -3.47 -11.67 -37.57
CA GLN A 388 -2.30 -12.47 -37.29
C GLN A 388 -2.59 -13.94 -37.59
N SER A 389 -1.72 -14.60 -38.33
CA SER A 389 -1.78 -16.04 -38.59
C SER A 389 -0.52 -16.72 -38.08
N LYS A 390 -0.65 -17.97 -37.62
CA LYS A 390 0.45 -18.79 -37.14
C LYS A 390 0.65 -19.97 -38.08
N SER A 391 1.83 -20.09 -38.66
CA SER A 391 2.19 -21.21 -39.54
C SER A 391 2.47 -22.49 -38.75
N LYS A 392 2.49 -23.65 -39.43
CA LYS A 392 2.69 -24.98 -38.80
C LYS A 392 4.02 -25.11 -38.05
N ASP A 393 5.05 -24.36 -38.44
CA ASP A 393 6.35 -24.24 -37.77
C ASP A 393 6.33 -23.30 -36.54
N GLY A 394 5.17 -22.73 -36.23
CA GLY A 394 4.92 -21.90 -35.05
C GLY A 394 5.24 -20.41 -35.22
N LYS A 395 5.69 -19.97 -36.41
CA LYS A 395 5.99 -18.57 -36.70
C LYS A 395 4.69 -17.77 -36.87
N TRP A 396 4.67 -16.54 -36.33
CA TRP A 396 3.58 -15.60 -36.55
C TRP A 396 3.86 -14.69 -37.74
N THR A 397 2.83 -14.41 -38.54
CA THR A 397 2.82 -13.33 -39.54
C THR A 397 1.66 -12.40 -39.25
N SER A 398 1.77 -11.13 -39.63
CA SER A 398 0.76 -10.10 -39.38
C SER A 398 0.51 -9.26 -40.63
N GLU A 399 -0.75 -9.14 -41.03
CA GLU A 399 -1.17 -8.32 -42.16
C GLU A 399 -2.13 -7.22 -41.69
N LYS A 400 -1.82 -5.97 -42.04
CA LYS A 400 -2.70 -4.81 -41.77
C LYS A 400 -3.67 -4.64 -42.93
N ILE A 401 -4.94 -4.91 -42.66
CA ILE A 401 -6.00 -4.94 -43.66
C ILE A 401 -6.56 -3.54 -43.82
N ASN A 402 -6.29 -2.94 -44.99
CA ASN A 402 -6.63 -1.56 -45.32
C ASN A 402 -7.73 -1.47 -46.41
N ARG A 403 -8.58 -2.49 -46.61
CA ARG A 403 -9.50 -2.56 -47.76
C ARG A 403 -10.98 -2.77 -47.44
N SER A 404 -11.79 -2.03 -48.20
CA SER A 404 -13.27 -2.03 -48.30
C SER A 404 -14.06 -2.14 -46.99
N VAL A 405 -14.26 -0.97 -46.37
CA VAL A 405 -15.51 -0.68 -45.65
C VAL A 405 -16.64 -0.62 -46.66
N SER A 406 -17.56 -1.58 -46.66
CA SER A 406 -18.92 -1.27 -47.07
C SER A 406 -19.54 -0.43 -45.95
N GLY A 407 -20.05 0.76 -46.28
CA GLY A 407 -20.70 1.66 -45.32
C GLY A 407 -21.89 0.97 -44.62
N PRO A 408 -22.45 1.58 -43.56
CA PRO A 408 -23.43 0.94 -42.70
C PRO A 408 -24.57 0.33 -43.53
N THR A 409 -24.72 -1.00 -43.44
CA THR A 409 -25.91 -1.67 -43.96
C THR A 409 -27.12 -1.29 -43.09
N LEU A 410 -28.35 -1.57 -43.56
CA LEU A 410 -29.55 -1.44 -42.70
C LEU A 410 -29.23 -2.04 -41.31
N ASN A 411 -29.49 -1.26 -40.25
CA ASN A 411 -29.17 -1.55 -38.83
C ASN A 411 -27.77 -1.16 -38.33
N GLU A 412 -27.18 -0.07 -38.84
CA GLU A 412 -25.98 0.61 -38.26
C GLU A 412 -24.71 -0.25 -38.10
N THR A 413 -24.67 -1.43 -38.72
CA THR A 413 -23.55 -2.37 -38.61
C THR A 413 -22.50 -2.09 -39.70
N TYR A 414 -21.24 -1.90 -39.30
CA TYR A 414 -20.10 -1.83 -40.21
C TYR A 414 -19.67 -3.25 -40.63
N GLN A 415 -19.33 -3.42 -41.90
CA GLN A 415 -18.87 -4.71 -42.43
C GLN A 415 -17.53 -4.57 -43.14
N TYR A 416 -16.63 -5.53 -42.86
CA TYR A 416 -15.28 -5.61 -43.38
C TYR A 416 -15.09 -7.01 -43.96
N THR A 417 -14.86 -7.10 -45.27
CA THR A 417 -14.58 -8.38 -45.93
C THR A 417 -13.14 -8.43 -46.38
N PHE A 418 -12.43 -9.50 -46.02
CA PHE A 418 -11.02 -9.66 -46.32
C PHE A 418 -10.65 -11.13 -46.50
N SER A 419 -9.62 -11.38 -47.30
CA SER A 419 -8.96 -12.68 -47.35
C SER A 419 -7.80 -12.73 -46.35
N VAL A 420 -7.47 -13.95 -45.93
CA VAL A 420 -6.24 -14.29 -45.21
C VAL A 420 -5.60 -15.43 -45.98
N SER A 421 -4.30 -15.33 -46.27
CA SER A 421 -3.54 -16.43 -46.89
C SER A 421 -2.82 -17.26 -45.81
N PRO A 422 -3.44 -18.31 -45.24
CA PRO A 422 -2.73 -19.21 -44.32
C PRO A 422 -1.57 -19.90 -45.05
N SER A 423 -0.48 -20.12 -44.33
CA SER A 423 0.75 -20.67 -44.89
C SER A 423 0.54 -22.09 -45.47
N GLN A 424 0.44 -22.18 -46.80
CA GLN A 424 0.44 -23.41 -47.61
C GLN A 424 -0.67 -24.43 -47.29
N PRO A 425 -1.77 -24.46 -48.08
CA PRO A 425 -2.72 -25.55 -48.05
C PRO A 425 -2.19 -26.74 -48.88
N SER A 426 -1.47 -27.65 -48.23
CA SER A 426 -1.36 -29.02 -48.73
C SER A 426 -1.54 -30.04 -47.60
N GLN A 427 -2.53 -30.92 -47.82
CA GLN A 427 -2.83 -32.15 -47.08
C GLN A 427 -2.92 -32.03 -45.55
N THR A 428 -4.13 -31.78 -45.04
CA THR A 428 -4.57 -32.33 -43.75
C THR A 428 -6.10 -32.46 -43.73
N GLU A 429 -6.61 -33.62 -43.33
CA GLU A 429 -8.04 -33.82 -43.02
C GLU A 429 -8.42 -33.03 -41.75
N TRP A 430 -9.70 -32.68 -41.62
CA TRP A 430 -10.22 -31.97 -40.45
C TRP A 430 -10.91 -32.96 -39.49
N LEU A 431 -10.57 -32.85 -38.20
CA LEU A 431 -11.25 -33.47 -37.05
C LEU A 431 -11.75 -32.37 -36.10
#